data_AF-A0A1W0WW95-F1
#
_entry.id   AF-A0A1W0WW95-F1
#
_cell.length_a   1.000
_cell.length_b   1.000
_cell.length_c   1.000
_cell.angle_alpha   90.00
_cell.angle_beta   90.00
_cell.angle_gamma   90.00
#
_symmetry.space_group_name_H-M   'P 1'
#
loop_
_entity.id
_entity.type
_entity.pdbx_description
1 polymer ?
#
loop_
_entity_poly.entity_id
_entity_poly.type
_entity_poly.pdbx_seq_one_letter_code
_entity_poly.pdbx_strand_id
1 'polypeptide(L)'
;MLELREWMEWDGRKYKMGMGGITGRIVLGRGAFGILYKGMANGLPTTTRQHRPVAVKALLNPFDPVQQHLFYEEISVMAKIGRDVNFVGLLGIVL
;
A
#
# COMPACT_ATOMS: atom_id res chain seq x y z
N MET A 1 22.94 -14.53 7.47
CA MET A 1 21.71 -14.23 8.25
C MET A 1 21.66 -12.79 8.79
N LEU A 2 22.63 -11.91 8.44
CA LEU A 2 22.63 -10.49 8.82
C LEU A 2 21.93 -9.59 7.78
N GLU A 3 21.96 -9.94 6.49
CA GLU A 3 21.36 -9.10 5.45
C GLU A 3 19.82 -9.05 5.50
N LEU A 4 19.11 -10.15 5.79
CA LEU A 4 17.64 -10.14 5.84
C LEU A 4 17.04 -9.23 6.93
N ARG A 5 17.78 -8.97 8.02
CA ARG A 5 17.33 -8.12 9.13
C ARG A 5 17.42 -6.63 8.79
N GLU A 6 18.44 -6.21 8.05
CA GLU A 6 18.56 -4.84 7.53
C GLU A 6 17.50 -4.54 6.46
N TRP A 7 17.04 -5.57 5.72
CA TRP A 7 15.98 -5.41 4.71
C TRP A 7 14.58 -5.23 5.32
N MET A 8 14.38 -5.62 6.59
CA MET A 8 13.12 -5.47 7.33
C MET A 8 13.02 -4.17 8.13
N GLU A 9 14.08 -3.35 8.17
CA GLU A 9 14.05 -2.02 8.81
C GLU A 9 13.36 -0.98 7.90
N TRP A 10 12.07 -1.17 7.66
CA TRP A 10 11.24 -0.21 6.94
C TRP A 10 10.54 0.73 7.93
N ASP A 11 10.94 2.01 7.95
CA ASP A 11 10.22 3.05 8.70
C ASP A 11 8.99 3.52 7.90
N GLY A 12 7.87 2.83 8.09
CA GLY A 12 6.61 3.10 7.39
C GLY A 12 5.98 4.46 7.62
N ARG A 13 6.56 5.29 8.49
CA ARG A 13 6.09 6.64 8.80
C ARG A 13 5.93 7.54 7.57
N LYS A 14 6.79 7.39 6.56
CA LYS A 14 6.73 8.20 5.33
C LYS A 14 5.44 7.97 4.51
N TYR A 15 4.88 6.77 4.57
CA TYR A 15 3.72 6.40 3.74
C TYR A 15 2.43 6.28 4.55
N LYS A 16 2.50 6.38 5.88
CA LYS A 16 1.33 6.23 6.75
C LYS A 16 0.25 7.27 6.42
N MET A 17 -0.98 6.79 6.30
CA MET A 17 -2.19 7.59 6.11
C MET A 17 -3.23 7.29 7.19
N GLY A 18 -4.09 8.27 7.46
CA GLY A 18 -5.27 8.07 8.30
C GLY A 18 -6.37 7.28 7.57
N MET A 19 -7.15 6.51 8.32
CA MET A 19 -8.22 5.65 7.81
C MET A 19 -9.30 6.39 7.00
N GLY A 20 -9.59 7.64 7.37
CA GLY A 20 -10.54 8.52 6.66
C GLY A 20 -10.00 9.13 5.36
N GLY A 21 -8.76 8.83 4.99
CA GLY A 21 -8.11 9.40 3.81
C GLY A 21 -8.55 8.79 2.48
N ILE A 22 -9.41 7.77 2.48
CA ILE A 22 -9.82 7.05 1.26
C ILE A 22 -11.35 6.96 1.18
N THR A 23 -11.92 7.41 0.06
CA THR A 23 -13.36 7.29 -0.24
C THR A 23 -13.62 6.54 -1.53
N GLY A 24 -14.80 5.93 -1.68
CA GLY A 24 -15.18 5.15 -2.85
C GLY A 24 -14.58 3.74 -2.86
N ARG A 25 -15.37 2.76 -3.34
CA ARG A 25 -14.99 1.35 -3.43
C ARG A 25 -15.60 0.71 -4.68
N ILE A 26 -15.09 1.07 -5.86
CA ILE A 26 -15.43 0.34 -7.08
C ILE A 26 -14.40 -0.77 -7.25
N VAL A 27 -14.81 -2.02 -7.31
CA VAL A 27 -13.89 -3.14 -7.51
C VAL A 27 -13.24 -3.02 -8.89
N LEU A 28 -11.91 -3.03 -8.94
CA LEU A 28 -11.11 -3.07 -10.17
C LEU A 28 -10.64 -4.48 -10.49
N GLY A 29 -10.43 -5.31 -9.46
CA GLY A 29 -10.00 -6.68 -9.63
C GLY A 29 -9.91 -7.42 -8.30
N ARG A 30 -9.95 -8.75 -8.37
CA ARG A 30 -9.85 -9.63 -7.20
C ARG A 30 -8.94 -10.80 -7.55
N GLY A 31 -7.94 -11.04 -6.71
CA GLY A 31 -7.06 -12.21 -6.77
C GLY A 31 -7.35 -13.18 -5.64
N ALA A 32 -6.48 -14.18 -5.47
CA ALA A 32 -6.60 -15.17 -4.41
C ALA A 32 -6.45 -14.58 -2.99
N PHE A 33 -5.60 -13.56 -2.84
CA PHE A 33 -5.18 -13.04 -1.52
C PHE A 33 -5.52 -11.56 -1.29
N GLY A 34 -6.11 -10.90 -2.29
CA GLY A 34 -6.38 -9.48 -2.19
C GLY A 34 -7.41 -9.00 -3.19
N ILE A 35 -7.94 -7.82 -2.90
CA ILE A 35 -8.92 -7.11 -3.72
C ILE A 35 -8.43 -5.69 -3.96
N LEU A 36 -8.60 -5.22 -5.19
CA LEU A 36 -8.24 -3.91 -5.65
C LEU A 36 -9.51 -3.09 -5.88
N TYR A 37 -9.56 -1.92 -5.26
CA TYR A 37 -10.63 -0.95 -5.46
C TYR A 37 -10.09 0.32 -6.09
N LYS A 38 -10.92 0.98 -6.90
CA LYS A 38 -10.76 2.40 -7.22
C LYS A 38 -11.29 3.20 -6.04
N GLY A 39 -10.44 4.05 -5.50
CA GLY A 39 -10.78 5.01 -4.45
C GLY A 39 -10.29 6.42 -4.80
N MET A 40 -10.70 7.38 -3.99
CA MET A 40 -10.20 8.75 -3.97
C MET A 40 -9.42 8.96 -2.68
N ALA A 41 -8.13 9.26 -2.81
CA ALA A 41 -7.25 9.51 -1.68
C ALA A 41 -7.11 11.02 -1.41
N ASN A 42 -7.19 11.38 -0.13
CA ASN A 42 -7.06 12.74 0.39
C ASN A 42 -5.91 12.78 1.39
N GLY A 43 -5.10 13.84 1.35
CA GLY A 43 -3.98 14.00 2.29
C GLY A 43 -2.88 12.96 2.12
N LEU A 44 -2.55 12.60 0.87
CA LEU A 44 -1.45 11.68 0.59
C LEU A 44 -0.12 12.28 1.06
N PRO A 45 0.69 11.58 1.88
CA PRO A 45 1.93 12.12 2.42
C PRO A 45 3.00 12.37 1.34
N THR A 46 2.85 11.73 0.18
CA THR A 46 3.81 11.76 -0.93
C THR A 46 3.45 12.75 -2.04
N THR A 47 2.36 13.52 -1.88
CA THR A 47 1.95 14.52 -2.88
C THR A 47 1.15 15.67 -2.28
N THR A 48 1.35 16.87 -2.80
CA THR A 48 0.58 18.07 -2.44
C THR A 48 -0.84 18.08 -3.02
N ARG A 49 -1.18 17.15 -3.92
CA ARG A 49 -2.51 17.08 -4.53
C ARG A 49 -3.55 16.61 -3.52
N GLN A 50 -4.52 17.47 -3.28
CA GLN A 50 -5.76 17.13 -2.58
C GLN A 50 -6.67 16.42 -3.59
N HIS A 51 -7.25 15.26 -3.21
CA HIS A 51 -8.13 14.42 -4.04
C HIS A 51 -7.46 13.79 -5.27
N ARG A 52 -6.93 12.58 -5.10
CA ARG A 52 -6.32 11.81 -6.19
C ARG A 52 -7.03 10.46 -6.37
N PRO A 53 -7.48 10.09 -7.59
CA PRO A 53 -7.92 8.73 -7.84
C PRO A 53 -6.75 7.77 -7.68
N VAL A 54 -6.97 6.70 -6.91
CA VAL A 54 -5.96 5.69 -6.59
C VAL A 54 -6.53 4.29 -6.72
N ALA A 55 -5.64 3.33 -6.91
CA ALA A 55 -5.92 1.92 -6.69
C ALA A 55 -5.58 1.59 -5.23
N VAL A 56 -6.53 0.97 -4.52
CA VAL A 56 -6.40 0.57 -3.12
C VAL A 56 -6.41 -0.95 -3.08
N LYS A 57 -5.27 -1.54 -2.72
CA LYS A 57 -5.17 -2.98 -2.48
C LYS A 57 -5.45 -3.26 -1.01
N ALA A 58 -6.33 -4.21 -0.75
CA ALA A 58 -6.65 -4.68 0.59
C ALA A 58 -6.65 -6.22 0.62
N LEU A 59 -6.37 -6.78 1.79
CA LEU A 59 -6.48 -8.21 2.03
C LEU A 59 -7.93 -8.67 1.96
N LEU A 60 -8.14 -9.89 1.45
CA LEU A 60 -9.46 -10.54 1.51
C LEU A 60 -9.77 -11.04 2.92
N ASN A 61 -8.77 -11.61 3.60
CA ASN A 61 -8.86 -11.97 5.01
C ASN A 61 -7.79 -11.20 5.79
N PRO A 62 -8.14 -10.08 6.46
CA PRO A 62 -7.17 -9.31 7.23
C PRO A 62 -6.72 -10.02 8.51
N PHE A 63 -7.30 -11.17 8.89
CA PHE A 63 -6.90 -11.93 10.07
C PHE A 63 -5.98 -13.13 9.76
N ASP A 64 -5.71 -13.39 8.49
CA ASP A 64 -4.79 -14.46 8.06
C ASP A 64 -3.33 -13.97 8.17
N PRO A 65 -2.52 -14.54 9.08
CA PRO A 65 -1.15 -14.08 9.31
C PRO A 65 -0.24 -14.25 8.08
N VAL A 66 -0.50 -15.27 7.25
CA VAL A 66 0.29 -15.53 6.04
C VAL A 66 0.00 -14.45 5.00
N GLN A 67 -1.28 -14.11 4.80
CA GLN A 67 -1.66 -13.03 3.89
C GLN A 67 -1.13 -11.66 4.37
N GLN A 68 -1.19 -11.39 5.67
CA GLN A 68 -0.59 -10.19 6.25
C GLN A 68 0.90 -10.12 5.94
N HIS A 69 1.64 -11.19 6.23
CA HIS A 69 3.09 -11.24 6.01
C HIS A 69 3.47 -10.97 4.55
N LEU A 70 2.84 -11.69 3.61
CA LEU A 70 3.09 -11.51 2.17
C LEU A 70 2.73 -10.10 1.69
N PHE A 71 1.68 -9.50 2.24
CA PHE A 71 1.29 -8.12 1.92
C PHE A 71 2.29 -7.10 2.45
N TYR A 72 2.86 -7.31 3.64
CA TYR A 72 3.96 -6.50 4.17
C TYR A 72 5.24 -6.62 3.33
N GLU A 73 5.55 -7.82 2.82
CA GLU A 73 6.68 -8.01 1.91
C GLU A 73 6.48 -7.24 0.60
N GLU A 74 5.28 -7.31 0.00
CA GLU A 74 4.94 -6.53 -1.20
C GLU A 74 5.13 -5.03 -0.98
N ILE A 75 4.62 -4.51 0.15
CA ILE A 75 4.79 -3.10 0.55
C ILE A 75 6.29 -2.75 0.66
N SER A 76 7.08 -3.62 1.27
CA SER A 76 8.51 -3.42 1.49
C SER A 76 9.28 -3.35 0.15
N VAL A 77 8.92 -4.22 -0.79
CA VAL A 77 9.47 -4.21 -2.16
C VAL A 77 9.09 -2.93 -2.89
N MET A 78 7.81 -2.55 -2.87
CA MET A 78 7.35 -1.32 -3.52
C MET A 78 8.00 -0.07 -2.94
N ALA A 79 8.20 -0.01 -1.63
CA ALA A 79 8.87 1.11 -0.96
C ALA A 79 10.34 1.24 -1.39
N LYS A 80 11.04 0.12 -1.64
CA LYS A 80 12.43 0.08 -2.11
C LYS A 80 12.58 0.46 -3.57
N ILE A 81 11.66 0.00 -4.44
CA ILE A 81 11.61 0.41 -5.85
C ILE A 81 11.49 1.94 -5.95
N GLY A 82 10.74 2.54 -5.02
CA GLY A 82 10.56 3.98 -5.00
C GLY A 82 9.64 4.45 -6.13
N ARG A 83 9.92 5.64 -6.68
CA ARG A 83 9.07 6.26 -7.70
C ARG A 83 9.80 6.28 -9.03
N ASP A 84 9.27 5.52 -9.98
CA ASP A 84 9.71 5.46 -11.36
C ASP A 84 8.50 5.55 -12.30
N VAL A 85 8.70 5.97 -13.55
CA VAL A 85 7.62 6.12 -14.53
C VAL A 85 7.07 4.78 -15.03
N ASN A 86 7.88 3.72 -15.01
CA ASN A 86 7.54 2.40 -15.54
C ASN A 86 6.97 1.46 -14.48
N PHE A 87 6.98 1.86 -13.21
CA PHE A 87 6.49 1.06 -12.08
C PHE A 87 5.32 1.75 -11.38
N VAL A 88 4.41 0.93 -10.84
CA VAL A 88 3.32 1.44 -10.00
C VAL A 88 3.92 1.97 -8.70
N GLY A 89 3.72 3.27 -8.43
CA GLY A 89 4.24 3.91 -7.23
C GLY A 89 3.37 3.65 -5.99
N LEU A 90 4.02 3.36 -4.86
CA LEU A 90 3.39 3.35 -3.55
C LEU A 90 3.09 4.78 -3.08
N LEU A 91 1.81 5.11 -2.91
CA LEU A 91 1.39 6.48 -2.56
C LEU A 91 1.12 6.67 -1.07
N GLY A 92 0.66 5.62 -0.39
CA GLY A 92 0.37 5.61 1.04
C GLY A 92 -0.14 4.26 1.52
N ILE A 93 -0.17 4.07 2.83
CA ILE A 93 -0.57 2.83 3.51
C ILE A 93 -1.48 3.21 4.68
N VAL A 94 -2.59 2.48 4.79
CA VAL A 94 -3.45 2.50 5.98
C VAL A 94 -3.14 1.24 6.77
N LEU A 95 -2.68 1.41 8.00
CA LEU A 95 -2.40 0.35 8.96
C LEU A 95 -3.60 0.13 9.87
#